data_AF-A0A1C6G0H6-F1
#
_entry.id   AF-A0A1C6G0H6-F1
#
_cell.length_a   1.000
_cell.length_b   1.000
_cell.length_c   1.000
_cell.angle_alpha   90.00
_cell.angle_beta   90.00
_cell.angle_gamma   90.00
#
_symmetry.space_group_name_H-M   'P 1'
#
loop_
_entity.id
_entity.type
_entity.pdbx_description
1 polymer ?
#
loop_
_entity_poly.entity_id
_entity_poly.type
_entity_poly.pdbx_seq_one_letter_code
_entity_poly.pdbx_strand_id
1 'polypeptide(L)'
;MLIRLGAAALYACAIALSILVPEYLGRDLQRFSIACTAAVSMLLGVLPAEMDPVLGLYPIFFVMALQWCAFKGCGKYVSSTIFSTNNYRQTTQGVTRYCITKRREELEQAKFFGLTLCSFHLGVTLSYPAHLRLGVRSAWLCLPLLAAAGALARRRHGAERAAA
;
A
#
# COMPACT_ATOMS: atom_id res chain seq x y z
N MET A 1 -2.34 -20.58 -15.88
CA MET A 1 -1.85 -20.97 -14.54
C MET A 1 -0.45 -20.43 -14.24
N LEU A 2 0.53 -20.63 -15.14
CA LEU A 2 1.92 -20.23 -14.92
C LEU A 2 2.12 -18.73 -14.60
N ILE A 3 1.42 -17.82 -15.30
CA ILE A 3 1.47 -16.38 -15.02
C ILE A 3 0.96 -16.01 -13.61
N ARG A 4 0.02 -16.79 -13.06
CA ARG A 4 -0.47 -16.54 -11.70
C ARG A 4 0.52 -17.04 -10.65
N LEU A 5 1.21 -18.14 -10.93
CA LEU A 5 2.31 -18.64 -10.10
C LEU A 5 3.49 -17.66 -10.11
N GLY A 6 3.78 -17.03 -11.26
CA GLY A 6 4.78 -15.97 -11.35
C GLY A 6 4.44 -14.74 -10.50
N ALA A 7 3.17 -14.28 -10.55
CA ALA A 7 2.68 -13.23 -9.66
C ALA A 7 2.84 -13.60 -8.17
N ALA A 8 2.50 -14.84 -7.80
CA ALA A 8 2.65 -15.32 -6.42
C ALA A 8 4.12 -15.37 -5.98
N ALA A 9 5.03 -15.78 -6.87
CA ALA A 9 6.46 -15.78 -6.61
C ALA A 9 7.00 -14.36 -6.39
N LEU A 10 6.62 -13.40 -7.24
CA LEU A 10 6.99 -11.98 -7.06
C LEU A 10 6.48 -11.40 -5.74
N TYR A 11 5.25 -11.75 -5.37
CA TYR A 11 4.66 -11.36 -4.09
C TYR A 11 5.48 -11.93 -2.91
N ALA A 12 5.83 -13.21 -2.95
CA ALA A 12 6.67 -13.85 -1.92
C ALA A 12 8.08 -13.22 -1.85
N CYS A 13 8.70 -12.94 -3.00
CA CYS A 13 9.99 -12.26 -3.07
C CYS A 13 9.95 -10.87 -2.42
N ALA A 14 8.89 -10.10 -2.65
CA ALA A 14 8.69 -8.81 -2.02
C ALA A 14 8.59 -8.90 -0.49
N ILE A 15 7.90 -9.92 0.05
CA ILE A 15 7.85 -10.17 1.49
C ILE A 15 9.24 -10.53 2.03
N ALA A 16 9.97 -11.43 1.37
CA ALA A 16 11.33 -11.79 1.77
C ALA A 16 12.24 -10.55 1.79
N LEU A 17 12.16 -9.72 0.74
CA LEU A 17 12.93 -8.48 0.65
C LEU A 17 12.58 -7.49 1.77
N SER A 18 11.32 -7.46 2.22
CA SER A 18 10.90 -6.63 3.35
C SER A 18 11.61 -6.97 4.66
N ILE A 19 12.12 -8.19 4.79
CA ILE A 19 12.93 -8.65 5.91
C ILE A 19 14.42 -8.42 5.62
N LEU A 20 14.88 -8.78 4.43
CA LEU A 20 16.31 -8.69 4.09
C LEU A 20 16.83 -7.25 4.06
N VAL A 21 16.02 -6.27 3.64
CA VAL A 21 16.41 -4.86 3.55
C VAL A 21 16.75 -4.25 4.92
N PRO A 22 15.89 -4.34 5.95
CA PRO A 22 16.26 -3.84 7.27
C PRO A 22 17.39 -4.66 7.90
N GLU A 23 17.36 -5.99 7.81
CA GLU A 23 18.32 -6.88 8.50
C GLU A 23 19.74 -6.79 7.93
N TYR A 24 19.90 -6.80 6.60
CA TYR A 24 21.23 -6.85 5.97
C TYR A 24 21.71 -5.51 5.43
N LEU A 25 20.80 -4.63 4.99
CA LEU A 25 21.17 -3.34 4.40
C LEU A 25 21.05 -2.18 5.40
N GLY A 26 20.47 -2.40 6.58
CA GLY A 26 20.25 -1.35 7.58
C GLY A 26 19.39 -0.19 7.07
N ARG A 27 18.59 -0.42 6.02
CA ARG A 27 17.78 0.62 5.38
C ARG A 27 16.38 0.67 5.97
N ASP A 28 15.86 1.88 6.13
CA ASP A 28 14.47 2.09 6.53
C ASP A 28 13.50 1.51 5.50
N LEU A 29 12.70 0.54 5.93
CA LEU A 29 11.81 -0.21 5.06
C LEU A 29 10.69 0.67 4.48
N GLN A 30 10.23 1.69 5.21
CA GLN A 30 9.21 2.62 4.72
C GLN A 30 9.73 3.45 3.55
N ARG A 31 10.90 4.07 3.69
CA ARG A 31 11.55 4.82 2.60
C ARG A 31 11.85 3.92 1.41
N PHE A 32 12.33 2.70 1.66
CA PHE A 32 12.57 1.72 0.61
C PHE A 32 11.29 1.38 -0.16
N SER A 33 10.19 1.09 0.55
CA SER A 33 8.89 0.79 -0.05
C SER A 33 8.34 1.96 -0.87
N ILE A 34 8.44 3.21 -0.38
CA ILE A 34 8.02 4.40 -1.14
C ILE A 34 8.84 4.54 -2.43
N ALA A 35 10.17 4.36 -2.36
CA ALA A 35 11.04 4.45 -3.51
C ALA A 35 10.72 3.38 -4.57
N CYS A 36 10.53 2.13 -4.15
CA CYS A 36 10.10 1.05 -5.05
C CYS A 36 8.73 1.34 -5.67
N THR A 37 7.79 1.88 -4.89
CA THR A 37 6.47 2.26 -5.41
C THR A 37 6.59 3.35 -6.47
N ALA A 38 7.41 4.38 -6.25
CA ALA A 38 7.62 5.44 -7.24
C ALA A 38 8.25 4.89 -8.53
N ALA A 39 9.25 3.99 -8.42
CA ALA A 39 9.87 3.34 -9.56
C ALA A 39 8.85 2.48 -10.35
N VAL A 40 8.01 1.72 -9.66
CA VAL A 40 6.94 0.93 -10.31
C VAL A 40 5.91 1.83 -10.96
N SER A 41 5.50 2.94 -10.34
CA SER A 41 4.56 3.87 -10.96
C SER A 41 5.10 4.49 -12.25
N MET A 42 6.40 4.79 -12.30
CA MET A 42 7.07 5.21 -13.52
C MET A 42 7.02 4.12 -14.60
N LEU A 43 7.35 2.88 -14.22
CA LEU A 43 7.31 1.71 -15.10
C LEU A 43 5.90 1.46 -15.66
N LEU A 44 4.87 1.52 -14.82
CA LEU A 44 3.48 1.29 -15.25
C LEU A 44 3.11 2.22 -16.41
N GLY A 45 3.42 3.51 -16.32
CA GLY A 45 3.05 4.48 -17.36
C GLY A 45 3.72 4.27 -18.73
N VAL A 46 4.70 3.36 -18.83
CA VAL A 46 5.34 3.00 -20.11
C VAL A 46 5.03 1.56 -20.55
N LEU A 47 4.27 0.80 -19.77
CA LEU A 47 3.85 -0.55 -20.17
C LEU A 47 2.85 -0.48 -21.34
N PRO A 48 2.89 -1.44 -22.29
CA PRO A 48 1.88 -1.55 -23.34
C PRO A 48 0.49 -1.75 -22.74
N ALA A 49 -0.51 -1.05 -23.28
CA ALA A 49 -1.88 -1.12 -22.79
C ALA A 49 -2.56 -2.44 -23.16
N GLU A 50 -2.08 -3.10 -24.21
CA GLU A 50 -2.61 -4.33 -24.79
C GLU A 50 -1.99 -5.59 -24.15
N MET A 51 -1.14 -5.43 -23.14
CA MET A 51 -0.51 -6.55 -22.45
C MET A 51 -1.54 -7.37 -21.65
N ASP A 52 -1.25 -8.67 -21.45
CA ASP A 52 -2.02 -9.50 -20.54
C ASP A 52 -2.23 -8.79 -19.18
N PRO A 53 -3.49 -8.65 -18.71
CA PRO A 53 -3.77 -7.90 -17.49
C PRO A 53 -3.04 -8.43 -16.25
N VAL A 54 -2.80 -9.75 -16.16
CA VAL A 54 -2.08 -10.33 -15.00
C VAL A 54 -0.62 -9.93 -15.06
N LEU A 55 0.01 -9.96 -16.24
CA LEU A 55 1.38 -9.50 -16.42
C LEU A 55 1.52 -7.99 -16.15
N GLY A 56 0.54 -7.17 -16.54
CA GLY A 56 0.50 -5.75 -16.21
C GLY A 56 0.47 -5.46 -14.70
N LEU A 57 -0.08 -6.39 -13.92
CA LEU A 57 -0.15 -6.27 -12.46
C LEU A 57 1.08 -6.80 -11.73
N TYR A 58 2.04 -7.46 -12.40
CA TYR A 58 3.25 -7.97 -11.75
C TYR A 58 4.00 -6.93 -10.92
N PRO A 59 4.30 -5.72 -11.45
CA PRO A 59 4.95 -4.68 -10.66
C PRO A 59 4.10 -4.25 -9.45
N ILE A 60 2.77 -4.25 -9.59
CA ILE A 60 1.83 -3.88 -8.53
C ILE A 60 1.83 -4.92 -7.40
N PHE A 61 1.80 -6.21 -7.73
CA PHE A 61 1.86 -7.28 -6.73
C PHE A 61 3.13 -7.19 -5.87
N PHE A 62 4.26 -6.87 -6.50
CA PHE A 62 5.52 -6.69 -5.81
C PHE A 62 5.48 -5.51 -4.81
N VAL A 63 5.13 -4.30 -5.27
CA VAL A 63 5.13 -3.12 -4.38
C VAL A 63 4.02 -3.16 -3.33
N MET A 64 2.88 -3.78 -3.64
CA MET A 64 1.79 -3.98 -2.67
C MET A 64 2.25 -4.84 -1.49
N ALA A 65 2.97 -5.93 -1.73
CA ALA A 65 3.46 -6.78 -0.65
C ALA A 65 4.50 -6.03 0.21
N LEU A 66 5.43 -5.31 -0.44
CA LEU A 66 6.40 -4.46 0.26
C LEU A 66 5.71 -3.39 1.11
N GLN A 67 4.71 -2.69 0.57
CA GLN A 67 3.96 -1.66 1.30
C GLN A 67 3.28 -2.23 2.53
N TRP A 68 2.65 -3.41 2.42
CA TRP A 68 2.03 -4.08 3.55
C TRP A 68 3.05 -4.36 4.66
N CYS A 69 4.23 -4.87 4.31
CA CYS A 69 5.27 -5.16 5.30
C CYS A 69 5.96 -3.90 5.87
N ALA A 70 6.05 -2.83 5.07
CA ALA A 70 6.72 -1.59 5.43
C ALA A 70 5.90 -0.68 6.34
N PHE A 71 4.59 -0.57 6.09
CA PHE A 71 3.68 0.30 6.82
C PHE A 71 2.86 -0.50 7.83
N LYS A 72 3.55 -1.04 8.84
CA LYS A 72 2.92 -1.53 10.05
C LYS A 72 2.33 -0.30 10.76
N GLY A 73 1.01 -0.14 10.69
CA GLY A 73 0.33 1.17 10.78
C GLY A 73 0.50 1.92 12.10
N CYS A 74 0.12 3.20 12.08
CA CYS A 74 0.13 4.08 13.25
C CYS A 74 -0.57 3.43 14.45
N GLY A 75 0.21 3.02 15.46
CA GLY A 75 -0.26 2.73 16.80
C GLY A 75 -0.60 1.28 17.16
N LYS A 76 -0.92 0.37 16.21
CA LYS A 76 -1.15 -1.08 16.48
C LYS A 76 -1.61 -1.94 15.28
N TYR A 77 -2.16 -1.33 14.23
CA TYR A 77 -2.84 -2.08 13.16
C TYR A 77 -2.02 -2.12 11.87
N VAL A 78 -1.73 -3.32 11.37
CA VAL A 78 -1.15 -3.51 10.03
C VAL A 78 -2.30 -3.53 9.02
N SER A 79 -2.30 -2.58 8.08
CA SER A 79 -3.30 -2.51 7.01
C SER A 79 -2.61 -2.50 5.65
N SER A 80 -3.22 -3.20 4.70
CA SER A 80 -2.80 -3.11 3.30
C SER A 80 -3.61 -2.01 2.63
N THR A 81 -2.94 -1.20 1.84
CA THR A 81 -3.53 -0.11 1.06
C THR A 81 -4.45 -0.60 -0.06
N ILE A 82 -4.39 -1.89 -0.45
CA ILE A 82 -5.09 -2.43 -1.62
C ILE A 82 -5.93 -3.68 -1.29
N PHE A 83 -5.69 -4.40 -0.17
CA PHE A 83 -6.52 -5.57 0.20
C PHE A 83 -7.87 -5.15 0.81
N SER A 84 -8.79 -4.70 -0.06
CA SER A 84 -10.12 -4.24 0.35
C SER A 84 -10.92 -5.29 1.11
N THR A 85 -10.77 -6.58 0.79
CA THR A 85 -11.48 -7.66 1.51
C THR A 85 -11.00 -7.80 2.96
N ASN A 86 -9.69 -7.68 3.20
CA ASN A 86 -9.15 -7.69 4.56
C ASN A 86 -9.59 -6.44 5.33
N ASN A 87 -9.51 -5.27 4.72
CA ASN A 87 -9.90 -4.02 5.37
C ASN A 87 -11.41 -3.98 5.66
N TYR A 88 -12.23 -4.48 4.74
CA TYR A 88 -13.66 -4.64 4.95
C TYR A 88 -13.94 -5.59 6.11
N ARG A 89 -13.30 -6.77 6.16
CA ARG A 89 -13.44 -7.72 7.28
C ARG A 89 -13.09 -7.06 8.61
N GLN A 90 -11.95 -6.39 8.69
CA GLN A 90 -11.46 -5.75 9.92
C GLN A 90 -12.37 -4.58 10.36
N THR A 91 -12.95 -3.86 9.40
CA THR A 91 -13.92 -2.78 9.65
C THR A 91 -15.20 -3.36 10.24
N THR A 92 -15.80 -4.35 9.58
CA THR A 92 -17.02 -5.01 10.04
C THR A 92 -16.81 -5.63 11.42
N GLN A 93 -15.70 -6.33 11.64
CA GLN A 93 -15.36 -6.90 12.95
C GLN A 93 -15.24 -5.82 14.03
N GLY A 94 -14.57 -4.69 13.74
CA GLY A 94 -14.45 -3.58 14.69
C GLY A 94 -15.81 -2.95 15.02
N VAL A 95 -16.66 -2.71 14.02
CA VAL A 95 -18.02 -2.16 14.20
C VAL A 95 -18.87 -3.11 15.04
N THR A 96 -18.93 -4.39 14.66
CA THR A 96 -19.75 -5.39 15.35
C THR A 96 -19.33 -5.52 16.81
N ARG A 97 -18.02 -5.63 17.10
CA ARG A 97 -17.56 -5.73 18.48
C ARG A 97 -17.86 -4.44 19.26
N TYR A 98 -17.63 -3.27 18.66
CA TYR A 98 -17.93 -2.00 19.33
C TYR A 98 -19.42 -1.89 19.69
N CYS A 99 -20.32 -2.38 18.84
CA CYS A 99 -21.75 -2.42 19.13
C CYS A 99 -22.07 -3.23 20.40
N ILE A 100 -21.31 -4.29 20.67
CA ILE A 100 -21.47 -5.20 21.82
C ILE A 100 -20.75 -4.66 23.06
N THR A 101 -19.45 -4.37 22.96
CA THR A 101 -18.60 -4.09 24.12
C THR A 101 -18.52 -2.61 24.49
N LYS A 102 -18.85 -1.71 23.54
CA LYS A 102 -18.66 -0.26 23.62
C LYS A 102 -17.21 0.18 23.91
N ARG A 103 -16.22 -0.69 23.69
CA ARG A 103 -14.79 -0.37 23.91
C ARG A 103 -14.23 0.51 22.80
N ARG A 104 -13.59 1.62 23.17
CA ARG A 104 -13.01 2.58 22.21
C ARG A 104 -11.98 1.96 21.26
N GLU A 105 -11.23 0.97 21.72
CA GLU A 105 -10.21 0.29 20.90
C GLU A 105 -10.79 -0.37 19.65
N GLU A 106 -12.00 -0.93 19.74
CA GLU A 106 -12.69 -1.59 18.63
C GLU A 106 -13.24 -0.56 17.63
N LEU A 107 -13.69 0.59 18.15
CA LEU A 107 -14.06 1.74 17.31
C LEU A 107 -12.83 2.30 16.58
N GLU A 108 -11.67 2.35 17.23
CA GLU A 108 -10.41 2.76 16.60
C GLU A 108 -10.00 1.79 15.48
N GLN A 109 -10.13 0.47 15.71
CA GLN A 109 -9.91 -0.54 14.66
C GLN A 109 -10.84 -0.29 13.47
N ALA A 110 -12.14 -0.17 13.73
CA ALA A 110 -13.14 0.09 12.70
C ALA A 110 -12.83 1.34 11.88
N LYS A 111 -12.49 2.44 12.56
CA LYS A 111 -12.11 3.70 11.91
C LYS A 111 -10.84 3.55 11.08
N PHE A 112 -9.81 2.90 11.59
CA PHE A 112 -8.54 2.75 10.89
C PHE A 112 -8.70 1.98 9.58
N PHE A 113 -9.30 0.79 9.63
CA PHE A 113 -9.51 -0.04 8.44
C PHE A 113 -10.59 0.53 7.51
N GLY A 114 -11.64 1.16 8.07
CA GLY A 114 -12.70 1.79 7.30
C GLY A 114 -12.21 3.00 6.52
N LEU A 115 -11.42 3.87 7.15
CA LEU A 115 -10.79 5.01 6.46
C LEU A 115 -9.77 4.57 5.42
N THR A 116 -9.03 3.49 5.67
CA THR A 116 -8.13 2.91 4.66
C THR A 116 -8.93 2.43 3.44
N LEU A 117 -10.03 1.72 3.67
CA LEU A 117 -10.92 1.24 2.61
C LEU A 117 -11.54 2.41 1.82
N CYS A 118 -12.06 3.42 2.51
CA CYS A 118 -12.60 4.63 1.87
C CYS A 118 -11.53 5.37 1.04
N SER A 119 -10.31 5.48 1.57
CA SER A 119 -9.19 6.14 0.88
C SER A 119 -8.80 5.40 -0.40
N PHE A 120 -8.79 4.06 -0.38
CA PHE A 120 -8.57 3.25 -1.57
C PHE A 120 -9.64 3.51 -2.64
N HIS A 121 -10.92 3.41 -2.29
CA HIS A 121 -12.01 3.61 -3.24
C HIS A 121 -12.07 5.05 -3.76
N LEU A 122 -11.80 6.05 -2.92
CA LEU A 122 -11.67 7.45 -3.34
C LEU A 122 -10.55 7.61 -4.37
N GLY A 123 -9.39 6.98 -4.15
CA GLY A 123 -8.28 6.96 -5.11
C GLY A 123 -8.68 6.34 -6.45
N VAL A 124 -9.42 5.24 -6.45
CA VAL A 124 -9.95 4.61 -7.68
C VAL A 124 -10.92 5.56 -8.40
N THR A 125 -11.89 6.14 -7.69
CA THR A 125 -12.88 7.06 -8.28
C THR A 125 -12.22 8.31 -8.86
N LEU A 126 -11.24 8.89 -8.17
CA LEU A 126 -10.53 10.09 -8.64
C LEU A 126 -9.56 9.77 -9.79
N SER A 127 -8.98 8.57 -9.85
CA SER A 127 -8.07 8.17 -10.93
C SER A 127 -8.78 7.74 -12.21
N TYR A 128 -10.03 7.27 -12.13
CA TYR A 128 -10.81 6.86 -13.30
C TYR A 128 -10.90 7.93 -14.42
N PRO A 129 -11.31 9.19 -14.16
CA PRO A 129 -11.35 10.22 -15.21
C PRO A 129 -9.97 10.58 -15.75
N ALA A 130 -8.91 10.42 -14.95
CA ALA A 130 -7.55 10.60 -15.44
C ALA A 130 -7.11 9.44 -16.34
N HIS A 131 -7.49 8.22 -16.02
CA HIS A 131 -7.25 7.04 -16.87
C HIS A 131 -7.96 7.17 -18.22
N LEU A 132 -9.19 7.67 -18.25
CA LEU A 132 -9.90 7.93 -19.51
C LEU A 132 -9.16 8.90 -20.44
N ARG A 133 -8.37 9.84 -19.90
CA ARG A 133 -7.62 10.84 -20.69
C ARG A 133 -6.18 10.44 -20.99
N LEU A 134 -5.50 9.82 -20.03
CA LEU A 134 -4.06 9.56 -20.08
C LEU A 134 -3.73 8.07 -20.29
N GLY A 135 -4.73 7.18 -20.30
CA GLY A 135 -4.53 5.74 -20.34
C GLY A 135 -3.68 5.27 -19.17
N VAL A 136 -2.73 4.37 -19.44
CA VAL A 136 -1.83 3.80 -18.42
C VAL A 136 -0.91 4.88 -17.81
N ARG A 137 -0.63 5.98 -18.52
CA ARG A 137 0.18 7.10 -18.01
C ARG A 137 -0.46 7.82 -16.81
N SER A 138 -1.76 7.63 -16.56
CA SER A 138 -2.41 8.14 -15.36
C SER A 138 -1.76 7.62 -14.07
N ALA A 139 -1.03 6.50 -14.13
CA ALA A 139 -0.23 5.97 -13.02
C ALA A 139 0.75 7.01 -12.45
N TRP A 140 1.27 7.95 -13.25
CA TRP A 140 2.20 8.98 -12.78
C TRP A 140 1.56 10.00 -11.83
N LEU A 141 0.23 10.09 -11.80
CA LEU A 141 -0.49 10.96 -10.85
C LEU A 141 -0.32 10.55 -9.39
N CYS A 142 0.16 9.33 -9.12
CA CYS A 142 0.50 8.95 -7.76
C CYS A 142 1.86 9.50 -7.30
N LEU A 143 2.74 9.97 -8.19
CA LEU A 143 4.08 10.44 -7.80
C LEU A 143 4.04 11.63 -6.83
N PRO A 144 3.19 12.66 -7.02
CA PRO A 144 3.03 13.72 -6.02
C PRO A 144 2.52 13.20 -4.67
N LEU A 145 1.61 12.21 -4.67
CA LEU A 145 1.11 11.59 -3.45
C LEU A 145 2.21 10.80 -2.72
N LEU A 146 3.08 10.10 -3.47
CA LEU A 146 4.24 9.39 -2.94
C LEU A 146 5.29 10.37 -2.40
N ALA A 147 5.50 11.51 -3.06
CA ALA A 147 6.39 12.56 -2.58
C ALA A 147 5.89 13.14 -1.23
N ALA A 148 4.57 13.38 -1.11
CA ALA A 148 3.94 13.81 0.13
C ALA A 148 4.08 12.75 1.23
N ALA A 149 3.83 11.46 0.92
CA ALA A 149 4.02 10.35 1.85
C ALA A 149 5.48 10.25 2.31
N GLY A 150 6.44 10.40 1.40
CA GLY A 150 7.87 10.42 1.73
C GLY A 150 8.27 11.59 2.62
N ALA A 151 7.70 12.78 2.40
CA ALA A 151 7.90 13.94 3.26
C ALA A 151 7.35 13.69 4.68
N LEU A 152 6.16 13.10 4.79
CA LEU A 152 5.55 12.75 6.08
C LEU A 152 6.37 11.68 6.82
N ALA A 153 6.81 10.63 6.13
CA ALA A 153 7.67 9.60 6.71
C ALA A 153 8.97 10.20 7.25
N ARG A 154 9.62 11.11 6.50
CA ARG A 154 10.82 11.82 6.99
C ARG A 154 10.56 12.63 8.25
N ARG A 155 9.43 13.36 8.32
CA ARG A 155 9.07 14.16 9.50
C ARG A 155 8.86 13.28 10.73
N ARG A 156 8.17 12.14 10.57
CA ARG A 156 7.94 11.18 11.66
C ARG A 156 9.25 10.60 12.19
N HIS A 157 10.12 10.13 11.31
CA HIS A 157 11.46 9.64 11.69
C HIS A 157 12.31 10.71 12.39
N GLY A 158 12.21 11.98 11.96
CA GLY A 158 12.89 13.09 12.62
C GLY A 158 12.36 13.35 14.04
N ALA A 159 11.04 13.29 14.23
CA ALA A 159 10.41 13.45 15.54
C ALA A 159 10.75 12.28 16.48
N GLU A 160 10.72 11.04 16.00
CA GLU A 160 11.08 9.84 16.78
C GLU A 160 12.55 9.89 17.23
N ARG A 161 13.48 10.37 16.37
CA ARG A 161 14.88 10.56 16.73
C ARG A 161 15.12 11.70 17.72
N ALA A 162 14.31 12.75 17.70
CA ALA A 162 14.42 13.87 18.63
C ALA A 162 13.87 13.55 20.04
N ALA A 163 13.04 12.50 20.15
CA ALA A 163 12.44 12.04 21.39
C ALA A 163 13.20 10.90 22.09
N ALA A 164 14.26 10.38 21.47
CA ALA A 164 15.13 9.31 21.98
C ALA A 164 16.45 9.89 22.50
#